data_AF-A0A4Q2YNB1-F1
#
_entry.id   AF-A0A4Q2YNB1-F1
#
_cell.length_a   1.000
_cell.length_b   1.000
_cell.length_c   1.000
_cell.angle_alpha   90.00
_cell.angle_beta   90.00
_cell.angle_gamma   90.00
#
_symmetry.space_group_name_H-M   'P 1'
#
loop_
_entity.id
_entity.type
_entity.pdbx_description
1 polymer ?
#
loop_
_entity_poly.entity_id
_entity_poly.type
_entity_poly.pdbx_seq_one_letter_code
_entity_poly.pdbx_strand_id
1 'polypeptide(L)'
;MKPGTTLPPLVVAIGGAIWLGSQTATISRIETENKDLGSRISAQRSRPGEAGIDRPSPAPERTRAAVKKGGPKDEPLNWKELAGKVGEMQRGGGMGDMKSMIRFQQRLQQMSAEELVEALDEIAALDLPEQERMMLEQMLAGPLAQKDPELALNRFLDRLDDRNGIWGWQLSSAVKQWAEKDPAAATAWFDGQIAAGKFDSKALSGKSQARTQFEGALLSRLVSSDPEEASRRLSKLPEEQRGEILKHHEFSNLKEADHSAFAKLVREQVSEKERPDALGQPAAKLASEKGYAEVTAYMERVQATEAERAAIVTRAAQGRLSTLNHSAPVTSTQIDEMRTWAAAQAPGSEDKATGRALADMAGFENQKQFANAAKLAGQYHGSTGNDEILTTFLDGWAARSNKEASRELAGKIRDEKKRTDALKKFQ
;
A
#
# COMPACT_ATOMS: atom_id res chain seq x y z
N MET A 1 -4.47 42.50 -9.54
CA MET A 1 -4.91 41.09 -9.54
C MET A 1 -3.71 40.24 -9.89
N LYS A 2 -3.25 39.36 -9.00
CA LYS A 2 -2.15 38.42 -9.25
C LYS A 2 -2.74 37.10 -9.79
N PRO A 3 -2.16 36.46 -10.81
CA PRO A 3 -2.65 35.17 -11.27
C PRO A 3 -2.22 34.10 -10.27
N GLY A 4 -3.20 33.37 -9.73
CA GLY A 4 -2.95 32.19 -8.91
C GLY A 4 -2.72 30.98 -9.80
N THR A 5 -1.51 30.42 -9.75
CA THR A 5 -1.15 29.19 -10.45
C THR A 5 -1.52 28.00 -9.56
N THR A 6 -2.69 27.40 -9.79
CA THR A 6 -3.05 26.10 -9.23
C THR A 6 -2.48 25.00 -10.12
N LEU A 7 -1.48 24.25 -9.62
CA LEU A 7 -0.98 23.02 -10.25
C LEU A 7 -1.98 21.86 -10.03
N PRO A 8 -2.16 20.94 -11.01
CA PRO A 8 -3.07 19.81 -10.84
C PRO A 8 -2.48 18.74 -9.89
N PRO A 9 -3.32 18.00 -9.14
CA PRO A 9 -2.92 17.00 -8.14
C PRO A 9 -2.15 15.77 -8.68
N LEU A 10 -1.92 15.67 -9.99
CA LEU A 10 -1.30 14.49 -10.62
C LEU A 10 0.22 14.37 -10.39
N VAL A 11 0.93 15.46 -10.05
CA VAL A 11 2.40 15.47 -9.95
C VAL A 11 2.90 14.93 -8.59
N VAL A 12 2.08 15.00 -7.54
CA VAL A 12 2.44 14.53 -6.18
C VAL A 12 2.29 13.00 -6.04
N ALA A 13 1.36 12.38 -6.78
CA ALA A 13 1.14 10.94 -6.76
C ALA A 13 2.31 10.12 -7.36
N ILE A 14 3.11 10.72 -8.22
CA ILE A 14 4.19 10.04 -8.96
C ILE A 14 5.39 9.74 -8.06
N GLY A 15 5.74 10.62 -7.11
CA GLY A 15 6.89 10.43 -6.22
C GLY A 15 6.75 9.24 -5.25
N GLY A 16 5.58 9.10 -4.63
CA GLY A 16 5.28 7.99 -3.72
C GLY A 16 5.12 6.64 -4.44
N ALA A 17 4.52 6.65 -5.63
CA ALA A 17 4.38 5.45 -6.47
C ALA A 17 5.73 4.94 -7.01
N ILE A 18 6.68 5.84 -7.31
CA ILE A 18 8.03 5.46 -7.73
C ILE A 18 8.81 4.82 -6.59
N TRP A 19 8.70 5.32 -5.35
CA TRP A 19 9.38 4.71 -4.21
C TRP A 19 8.85 3.29 -3.91
N LEU A 20 7.53 3.12 -3.82
CA LEU A 20 6.88 1.82 -3.58
C LEU A 20 7.04 0.84 -4.76
N GLY A 21 6.97 1.35 -6.00
CA GLY A 21 7.21 0.56 -7.21
C GLY A 21 8.68 0.14 -7.37
N SER A 22 9.63 0.97 -6.93
CA SER A 22 11.06 0.63 -7.00
C SER A 22 11.45 -0.46 -6.00
N GLN A 23 10.87 -0.47 -4.79
CA GLN A 23 11.15 -1.52 -3.80
C GLN A 23 10.61 -2.88 -4.23
N THR A 24 9.39 -2.94 -4.77
CA THR A 24 8.78 -4.19 -5.26
C THR A 24 9.42 -4.69 -6.57
N ALA A 25 9.75 -3.79 -7.50
CA ALA A 25 10.44 -4.16 -8.73
C ALA A 25 11.89 -4.62 -8.51
N THR A 26 12.57 -4.08 -7.49
CA THR A 26 13.96 -4.45 -7.19
C THR A 26 14.03 -5.82 -6.50
N ILE A 27 13.05 -6.17 -5.65
CA ILE A 27 12.94 -7.52 -5.07
C ILE A 27 12.68 -8.56 -6.16
N SER A 28 11.69 -8.35 -7.03
CA SER A 28 11.36 -9.31 -8.10
C SER A 28 12.50 -9.46 -9.13
N ARG A 29 13.23 -8.37 -9.40
CA ARG A 29 14.40 -8.39 -10.28
C ARG A 29 15.59 -9.13 -9.65
N ILE A 30 15.87 -8.93 -8.36
CA ILE A 30 16.93 -9.66 -7.63
C ILE A 30 16.59 -11.15 -7.54
N GLU A 31 15.32 -11.52 -7.34
CA GLU A 31 14.88 -12.92 -7.36
C GLU A 31 15.05 -13.57 -8.74
N THR A 32 14.78 -12.82 -9.81
CA THR A 32 14.99 -13.27 -11.19
C THR A 32 16.47 -13.41 -11.53
N GLU A 33 17.30 -12.44 -11.13
CA GLU A 33 18.76 -12.47 -11.33
C GLU A 33 19.43 -13.58 -10.48
N ASN A 34 18.96 -13.82 -9.25
CA ASN A 34 19.42 -14.94 -8.41
C ASN A 34 19.02 -16.30 -9.00
N LYS A 35 17.82 -16.41 -9.59
CA LYS A 35 17.38 -17.62 -10.27
C LYS A 35 18.26 -17.90 -11.49
N ASP A 36 18.56 -16.87 -12.30
CA ASP A 36 19.44 -16.98 -13.47
C ASP A 36 20.88 -17.38 -13.07
N LEU A 37 21.43 -16.74 -12.03
CA LEU A 37 22.74 -17.09 -11.46
C LEU A 37 22.78 -18.53 -10.93
N GLY A 38 21.72 -18.97 -10.24
CA GLY A 38 21.57 -20.35 -9.78
C GLY A 38 21.59 -21.37 -10.92
N SER A 39 20.89 -21.07 -12.03
CA SER A 39 20.95 -21.90 -13.25
C SER A 39 22.32 -21.89 -13.93
N ARG A 40 23.04 -20.75 -13.95
CA ARG A 40 24.40 -20.68 -14.53
C ARG A 40 25.42 -21.45 -13.72
N ILE A 41 25.37 -21.36 -12.38
CA ILE A 41 26.25 -22.13 -11.49
C ILE A 41 25.97 -23.63 -11.62
N SER A 42 24.69 -24.01 -11.74
CA SER A 42 24.29 -25.42 -11.93
C SER A 42 24.71 -25.95 -13.30
N ALA A 43 24.61 -25.14 -14.36
CA ALA A 43 25.08 -25.48 -15.70
C ALA A 43 26.62 -25.60 -15.78
N GLN A 44 27.34 -24.79 -15.01
CA GLN A 44 28.81 -24.83 -14.94
C GLN A 44 29.31 -26.01 -14.10
N ARG A 45 28.58 -26.41 -13.05
CA ARG A 45 28.87 -27.62 -12.25
C ARG A 45 28.50 -28.93 -12.94
N SER A 46 27.60 -28.89 -13.93
CA SER A 46 27.16 -30.08 -14.67
C SER A 46 27.97 -30.36 -15.93
N ARG A 47 29.04 -29.59 -16.21
CA ARG A 47 29.98 -29.88 -17.31
C ARG A 47 31.03 -30.91 -16.85
N PRO A 48 31.02 -32.15 -17.36
CA PRO A 48 32.04 -33.12 -17.04
C PRO A 48 33.22 -32.94 -18.01
N GLY A 49 34.39 -32.66 -17.44
CA GLY A 49 35.69 -32.98 -18.04
C GLY A 49 36.12 -32.18 -19.26
N GLU A 50 37.00 -31.19 -19.06
CA GLU A 50 38.09 -30.98 -20.02
C GLU A 50 39.33 -30.50 -19.26
N ALA A 51 40.31 -31.40 -19.21
CA ALA A 51 41.61 -31.19 -18.60
C ALA A 51 42.54 -30.48 -19.60
N GLY A 52 43.33 -29.54 -19.08
CA GLY A 52 44.61 -29.12 -19.65
C GLY A 52 44.56 -28.15 -20.82
N ILE A 53 45.24 -27.01 -20.67
CA ILE A 53 46.53 -26.74 -21.36
C ILE A 53 47.00 -25.33 -20.96
N ASP A 54 48.21 -25.29 -20.42
CA ASP A 54 49.06 -24.11 -20.28
C ASP A 54 49.24 -23.39 -21.62
N ARG A 55 49.11 -22.06 -21.62
CA ARG A 55 50.08 -21.17 -22.29
C ARG A 55 49.91 -19.70 -21.86
N PRO A 56 51.03 -19.00 -21.59
CA PRO A 56 51.03 -17.59 -21.22
C PRO A 56 51.06 -16.71 -22.48
N SER A 57 50.41 -15.56 -22.43
CA SER A 57 50.57 -14.50 -23.43
C SER A 57 50.52 -13.11 -22.78
N PRO A 58 51.19 -12.11 -23.39
CA PRO A 58 52.01 -11.15 -22.67
C PRO A 58 51.27 -9.89 -22.25
N ALA A 59 51.78 -9.27 -21.19
CA ALA A 59 51.38 -7.96 -20.72
C ALA A 59 51.78 -6.85 -21.71
N PRO A 60 50.94 -5.84 -21.93
CA PRO A 60 51.41 -4.52 -22.36
C PRO A 60 51.67 -3.65 -21.11
N GLU A 61 52.90 -3.16 -21.03
CA GLU A 61 53.30 -2.06 -20.15
C GLU A 61 52.36 -0.86 -20.34
N ARG A 62 51.74 -0.42 -19.24
CA ARG A 62 51.25 0.95 -19.10
C ARG A 62 51.89 1.57 -17.86
N THR A 63 52.72 2.55 -18.16
CA THR A 63 53.27 3.61 -17.32
C THR A 63 52.41 3.93 -16.10
N ARG A 64 53.01 3.72 -14.92
CA ARG A 64 52.51 4.22 -13.63
C ARG A 64 52.59 5.75 -13.60
N ALA A 65 51.48 6.41 -13.92
CA ALA A 65 51.17 7.70 -13.32
C ALA A 65 50.44 7.43 -12.00
N ALA A 66 50.96 7.98 -10.90
CA ALA A 66 50.36 7.86 -9.58
C ALA A 66 48.99 8.54 -9.54
N VAL A 67 47.94 7.76 -9.76
CA VAL A 67 46.56 8.16 -9.46
C VAL A 67 46.40 8.14 -7.94
N LYS A 68 46.14 9.31 -7.36
CA LYS A 68 45.72 9.45 -5.95
C LYS A 68 44.57 8.47 -5.69
N LYS A 69 44.73 7.61 -4.69
CA LYS A 69 43.66 6.78 -4.13
C LYS A 69 42.59 7.70 -3.51
N GLY A 70 41.56 8.03 -4.28
CA GLY A 70 40.27 8.47 -3.78
C GLY A 70 39.24 7.72 -4.62
N GLY A 71 38.58 6.74 -4.03
CA GLY A 71 37.51 6.03 -4.74
C GLY A 71 36.27 6.93 -4.85
N PRO A 72 35.31 6.61 -5.73
CA PRO A 72 34.01 7.32 -5.80
C PRO A 72 33.14 7.22 -4.53
N LYS A 73 33.69 6.70 -3.43
CA LYS A 73 33.09 6.68 -2.09
C LYS A 73 33.44 7.94 -1.27
N ASP A 74 34.51 8.66 -1.62
CA ASP A 74 35.07 9.74 -0.79
C ASP A 74 34.76 11.16 -1.30
N GLU A 75 34.13 11.33 -2.47
CA GLU A 75 33.73 12.65 -2.96
C GLU A 75 32.48 13.13 -2.22
N PRO A 76 32.46 14.26 -1.49
CA PRO A 76 31.27 14.73 -0.77
C PRO A 76 30.06 14.92 -1.70
N LEU A 77 28.86 14.60 -1.21
CA LEU A 77 27.63 14.78 -1.96
C LEU A 77 27.35 16.27 -2.14
N ASN A 78 27.23 16.73 -3.38
CA ASN A 78 26.82 18.11 -3.66
C ASN A 78 25.30 18.21 -3.57
N TRP A 79 24.77 18.45 -2.36
CA TRP A 79 23.33 18.56 -2.12
C TRP A 79 22.66 19.69 -2.90
N LYS A 80 23.38 20.78 -3.18
CA LYS A 80 22.85 21.90 -3.97
C LYS A 80 22.66 21.51 -5.44
N GLU A 81 23.59 20.77 -6.01
CA GLU A 81 23.45 20.21 -7.37
C GLU A 81 22.29 19.20 -7.43
N LEU A 82 22.18 18.36 -6.41
CA LEU A 82 21.10 17.38 -6.32
C LEU A 82 19.73 18.05 -6.16
N ALA A 83 19.63 19.11 -5.34
CA ALA A 83 18.43 19.93 -5.20
C ALA A 83 17.98 20.51 -6.55
N GLY A 84 18.92 21.05 -7.33
CA GLY A 84 18.65 21.56 -8.67
C GLY A 84 18.12 20.48 -9.61
N LYS A 85 18.73 19.29 -9.61
CA LYS A 85 18.28 18.13 -10.40
C LYS A 85 16.87 17.67 -10.00
N VAL A 86 16.59 17.68 -8.70
CA VAL A 86 15.26 17.36 -8.15
C VAL A 86 14.23 18.40 -8.59
N GLY A 87 14.56 19.69 -8.52
CA GLY A 87 13.69 20.78 -8.96
C GLY A 87 13.43 20.80 -10.48
N GLU A 88 14.39 20.33 -11.30
CA GLU A 88 14.19 20.13 -12.74
C GLU A 88 13.22 18.97 -13.04
N MET A 89 13.35 17.86 -12.32
CA MET A 89 12.47 16.70 -12.45
C MET A 89 11.00 17.06 -12.15
N GLN A 90 10.78 17.92 -11.16
CA GLN A 90 9.43 18.39 -10.81
C GLN A 90 8.81 19.30 -11.89
N ARG A 91 9.63 20.06 -12.61
CA ARG A 91 9.16 20.98 -13.66
C ARG A 91 8.84 20.28 -14.99
N GLY A 92 8.79 18.95 -15.00
CA GLY A 92 8.56 18.15 -16.20
C GLY A 92 9.81 17.97 -17.06
N GLY A 93 10.99 18.33 -16.55
CA GLY A 93 12.23 17.80 -17.09
C GLY A 93 12.17 16.28 -16.91
N GLY A 94 12.34 15.52 -18.01
CA GLY A 94 12.29 14.05 -17.96
C GLY A 94 13.17 13.50 -16.83
N MET A 95 12.88 12.28 -16.36
CA MET A 95 13.74 11.59 -15.38
C MET A 95 15.19 11.79 -15.82
N GLY A 96 15.97 12.52 -15.01
CA GLY A 96 17.39 12.76 -15.30
C GLY A 96 18.15 11.44 -15.45
N ASP A 97 19.47 11.48 -15.61
CA ASP A 97 20.28 10.26 -15.78
C ASP A 97 19.97 9.20 -14.71
N MET A 98 19.21 8.16 -15.09
CA MET A 98 18.70 7.13 -14.20
C MET A 98 19.85 6.38 -13.50
N LYS A 99 21.01 6.28 -14.16
CA LYS A 99 22.23 5.71 -13.56
C LYS A 99 22.77 6.57 -12.43
N SER A 100 22.65 7.89 -12.52
CA SER A 100 23.04 8.81 -11.45
C SER A 100 22.10 8.71 -10.25
N MET A 101 20.80 8.56 -10.46
CA MET A 101 19.84 8.31 -9.37
C MET A 101 20.08 6.96 -8.68
N ILE A 102 20.37 5.90 -9.43
CA ILE A 102 20.71 4.58 -8.84
C ILE A 102 21.99 4.68 -8.00
N ARG A 103 23.04 5.34 -8.50
CA ARG A 103 24.29 5.54 -7.74
C ARG A 103 24.06 6.36 -6.48
N PHE A 104 23.24 7.41 -6.56
CA PHE A 104 22.87 8.21 -5.41
C PHE A 104 22.13 7.38 -4.36
N GLN A 105 21.12 6.59 -4.77
CA GLN A 105 20.38 5.71 -3.86
C GLN A 105 21.30 4.67 -3.21
N GLN A 106 22.20 4.04 -3.98
CA GLN A 106 23.18 3.09 -3.43
C GLN A 106 24.10 3.77 -2.40
N ARG A 107 24.46 5.02 -2.63
CA ARG A 107 25.29 5.78 -1.69
C ARG A 107 24.53 6.11 -0.40
N LEU A 108 23.30 6.58 -0.47
CA LEU A 108 22.47 6.82 0.72
C LEU A 108 22.32 5.55 1.58
N GLN A 109 22.20 4.39 0.93
CA GLN A 109 22.11 3.10 1.62
C GLN A 109 23.42 2.70 2.31
N GLN A 110 24.57 3.15 1.80
CA GLN A 110 25.89 2.90 2.39
C GLN A 110 26.24 3.84 3.54
N MET A 111 25.62 5.02 3.60
CA MET A 111 25.88 6.00 4.67
C MET A 111 25.51 5.44 6.05
N SER A 112 26.24 5.80 7.10
CA SER A 112 25.88 5.50 8.49
C SER A 112 24.69 6.36 8.96
N ALA A 113 24.14 6.07 10.13
CA ALA A 113 23.08 6.90 10.70
C ALA A 113 23.58 8.33 10.97
N GLU A 114 24.82 8.44 11.48
CA GLU A 114 25.50 9.70 11.75
C GLU A 114 25.73 10.50 10.47
N GLU A 115 26.25 9.86 9.41
CA GLU A 115 26.45 10.52 8.10
C GLU A 115 25.13 11.02 7.50
N LEU A 116 24.03 10.27 7.69
CA LEU A 116 22.70 10.70 7.23
C LEU A 116 22.17 11.89 8.03
N VAL A 117 22.47 11.98 9.32
CA VAL A 117 22.11 13.13 10.16
C VAL A 117 22.94 14.36 9.79
N GLU A 118 24.24 14.21 9.62
CA GLU A 118 25.12 15.28 9.15
C GLU A 118 24.66 15.82 7.79
N ALA A 119 24.26 14.93 6.88
CA ALA A 119 23.68 15.32 5.60
C ALA A 119 22.37 16.14 5.76
N LEU A 120 21.50 15.75 6.70
CA LEU A 120 20.27 16.51 6.99
C LEU A 120 20.59 17.90 7.56
N ASP A 121 21.59 18.00 8.43
CA ASP A 121 22.04 19.29 8.98
C ASP A 121 22.67 20.17 7.90
N GLU A 122 23.46 19.58 7.01
CA GLU A 122 24.03 20.28 5.84
C GLU A 122 22.92 20.83 4.95
N ILE A 123 21.92 19.99 4.60
CA ILE A 123 20.76 20.41 3.80
C ILE A 123 19.97 21.54 4.47
N ALA A 124 19.79 21.48 5.79
CA ALA A 124 19.09 22.52 6.54
C ALA A 124 19.82 23.86 6.52
N ALA A 125 21.16 23.84 6.50
CA ALA A 125 22.02 25.02 6.39
C ALA A 125 22.08 25.61 4.97
N LEU A 126 21.70 24.84 3.94
CA LEU A 126 21.63 25.35 2.57
C LEU A 126 20.41 26.24 2.36
N ASP A 127 20.62 27.35 1.64
CA ASP A 127 19.57 28.24 1.14
C ASP A 127 18.88 27.62 -0.08
N LEU A 128 18.07 26.59 0.19
CA LEU A 128 17.27 25.87 -0.80
C LEU A 128 15.80 26.26 -0.68
N PRO A 129 15.05 26.30 -1.79
CA PRO A 129 13.60 26.34 -1.78
C PRO A 129 13.02 25.22 -0.90
N GLU A 130 11.98 25.53 -0.12
CA GLU A 130 11.36 24.61 0.85
C GLU A 130 11.00 23.25 0.21
N GLN A 131 10.49 23.27 -1.02
CA GLN A 131 10.10 22.08 -1.74
C GLN A 131 11.28 21.17 -2.11
N GLU A 132 12.40 21.76 -2.53
CA GLU A 132 13.62 21.01 -2.87
C GLU A 132 14.25 20.42 -1.60
N ARG A 133 14.30 21.22 -0.53
CA ARG A 133 14.73 20.77 0.79
C ARG A 133 13.90 19.59 1.29
N MET A 134 12.57 19.71 1.24
CA MET A 134 11.65 18.65 1.69
C MET A 134 11.86 17.35 0.92
N MET A 135 12.10 17.41 -0.40
CA MET A 135 12.38 16.21 -1.18
C MET A 135 13.69 15.53 -0.78
N LEU A 136 14.75 16.31 -0.53
CA LEU A 136 16.01 15.76 -0.05
C LEU A 136 15.85 15.13 1.34
N GLU A 137 15.15 15.81 2.25
CA GLU A 137 14.80 15.29 3.57
C GLU A 137 14.04 13.94 3.47
N GLN A 138 13.05 13.85 2.58
CA GLN A 138 12.29 12.61 2.35
C GLN A 138 13.17 11.46 1.84
N MET A 139 14.13 11.75 0.94
CA MET A 139 15.07 10.77 0.42
C MET A 139 16.00 10.21 1.51
N LEU A 140 16.35 11.02 2.50
CA LEU A 140 17.22 10.66 3.62
C LEU A 140 16.48 9.99 4.78
N ALA A 141 15.21 10.35 4.99
CA ALA A 141 14.41 9.83 6.10
C ALA A 141 14.19 8.31 6.05
N GLY A 142 14.02 7.73 4.85
CA GLY A 142 13.87 6.28 4.68
C GLY A 142 15.12 5.49 5.11
N PRO A 143 16.31 5.75 4.53
CA PRO A 143 17.57 5.16 4.96
C PRO A 143 17.87 5.37 6.45
N LEU A 144 17.57 6.57 6.99
CA LEU A 144 17.77 6.85 8.41
C LEU A 144 16.87 5.96 9.26
N ALA A 145 15.57 5.87 8.94
CA ALA A 145 14.63 5.03 9.66
C ALA A 145 15.01 3.54 9.68
N GLN A 146 15.65 3.04 8.61
CA GLN A 146 16.12 1.66 8.55
C GLN A 146 17.29 1.40 9.53
N LYS A 147 18.20 2.37 9.66
CA LYS A 147 19.41 2.27 10.47
C LYS A 147 19.13 2.60 11.94
N ASP A 148 18.52 3.75 12.17
CA ASP A 148 18.14 4.29 13.47
C ASP A 148 16.72 4.88 13.40
N PRO A 149 15.69 4.04 13.63
CA PRO A 149 14.31 4.48 13.57
C PRO A 149 13.97 5.50 14.67
N GLU A 150 14.56 5.40 15.85
CA GLU A 150 14.31 6.34 16.95
C GLU A 150 14.79 7.74 16.56
N LEU A 151 16.02 7.84 16.02
CA LEU A 151 16.58 9.11 15.58
C LEU A 151 15.79 9.71 14.43
N ALA A 152 15.38 8.89 13.45
CA ALA A 152 14.51 9.33 12.36
C ALA A 152 13.19 9.92 12.90
N LEU A 153 12.55 9.22 13.83
CA LEU A 153 11.28 9.64 14.41
C LEU A 153 11.42 10.95 15.17
N ASN A 154 12.42 11.07 16.04
CA ASN A 154 12.67 12.29 16.81
C ASN A 154 13.00 13.49 15.90
N ARG A 155 13.72 13.25 14.79
CA ARG A 155 14.11 14.29 13.84
C ARG A 155 12.94 14.86 13.05
N PHE A 156 12.00 14.00 12.65
CA PHE A 156 10.92 14.38 11.74
C PHE A 156 9.54 14.47 12.41
N LEU A 157 9.46 14.32 13.74
CA LEU A 157 8.18 14.34 14.47
C LEU A 157 7.38 15.63 14.26
N ASP A 158 8.06 16.77 14.21
CA ASP A 158 7.40 18.07 14.01
C ASP A 158 6.83 18.24 12.58
N ARG A 159 7.09 17.29 11.68
CA ARG A 159 6.50 17.23 10.33
C ARG A 159 5.19 16.45 10.27
N LEU A 160 4.70 15.86 11.37
CA LEU A 160 3.44 15.11 11.40
C LEU A 160 2.20 15.95 11.08
N ASP A 161 2.27 17.27 11.26
CA ASP A 161 1.22 18.23 10.90
C ASP A 161 1.18 18.55 9.38
N ASP A 162 1.93 17.81 8.55
CA ASP A 162 1.97 18.05 7.11
C ASP A 162 0.59 17.88 6.47
N ARG A 163 0.16 18.89 5.69
CA ARG A 163 -1.17 18.90 5.05
C ARG A 163 -1.44 17.70 4.14
N ASN A 164 -0.38 17.02 3.70
CA ASN A 164 -0.44 15.91 2.75
C ASN A 164 -0.38 14.53 3.43
N GLY A 165 -0.11 14.46 4.75
CA GLY A 165 -0.04 13.21 5.51
C GLY A 165 1.07 12.24 5.07
N ILE A 166 2.04 12.72 4.29
CA ILE A 166 3.12 11.91 3.73
C ILE A 166 4.06 11.50 4.85
N TRP A 167 4.40 12.46 5.73
CA TRP A 167 5.26 12.21 6.88
C TRP A 167 4.60 11.26 7.87
N GLY A 168 3.29 11.39 8.13
CA GLY A 168 2.55 10.44 8.95
C GLY A 168 2.71 8.99 8.47
N TRP A 169 2.53 8.76 7.16
CA TRP A 169 2.69 7.42 6.59
C TRP A 169 4.15 6.93 6.66
N GLN A 170 5.11 7.76 6.24
CA GLN A 170 6.52 7.38 6.21
C GLN A 170 7.07 7.08 7.62
N LEU A 171 6.73 7.91 8.59
CA LEU A 171 7.17 7.73 9.98
C LEU A 171 6.46 6.57 10.68
N SER A 172 5.19 6.26 10.33
CA SER A 172 4.55 5.04 10.83
C SER A 172 5.32 3.77 10.41
N SER A 173 5.91 3.77 9.21
CA SER A 173 6.77 2.68 8.75
C SER A 173 8.08 2.60 9.53
N ALA A 174 8.61 3.73 10.02
CA ALA A 174 9.77 3.74 10.91
C ALA A 174 9.44 3.12 12.28
N VAL A 175 8.29 3.46 12.87
CA VAL A 175 7.80 2.81 14.11
C VAL A 175 7.64 1.31 13.90
N LYS A 176 7.06 0.89 12.77
CA LYS A 176 6.92 -0.52 12.42
C LYS A 176 8.26 -1.25 12.43
N GLN A 177 9.27 -0.68 11.78
CA GLN A 177 10.64 -1.24 11.73
C GLN A 177 11.31 -1.23 13.10
N TRP A 178 11.08 -0.21 13.92
CA TRP A 178 11.57 -0.19 15.29
C TRP A 178 10.93 -1.31 16.11
N ALA A 179 9.61 -1.48 16.02
CA ALA A 179 8.88 -2.49 16.76
C ALA A 179 9.24 -3.92 16.35
N GLU A 180 9.80 -4.13 15.16
CA GLU A 180 10.39 -5.42 14.77
C GLU A 180 11.66 -5.76 15.55
N LYS A 181 12.46 -4.75 15.92
CA LYS A 181 13.73 -4.92 16.64
C LYS A 181 13.52 -4.87 18.15
N ASP A 182 12.75 -3.90 18.63
CA ASP A 182 12.45 -3.65 20.03
C ASP A 182 11.02 -3.10 20.18
N PRO A 183 10.01 -4.00 20.30
CA PRO A 183 8.62 -3.58 20.44
C PRO A 183 8.36 -2.79 21.73
N ALA A 184 9.12 -3.05 22.80
CA ALA A 184 8.95 -2.35 24.08
C ALA A 184 9.42 -0.90 23.99
N ALA A 185 10.61 -0.66 23.43
CA ALA A 185 11.12 0.70 23.23
C ALA A 185 10.26 1.52 22.27
N ALA A 186 9.87 0.94 21.12
CA ALA A 186 9.00 1.61 20.16
C ALA A 186 7.64 1.98 20.77
N THR A 187 7.05 1.07 21.56
CA THR A 187 5.80 1.31 22.28
C THR A 187 5.95 2.42 23.32
N ALA A 188 7.00 2.36 24.15
CA ALA A 188 7.25 3.36 25.19
C ALA A 188 7.49 4.76 24.61
N TRP A 189 8.25 4.84 23.51
CA TRP A 189 8.47 6.09 22.79
C TRP A 189 7.15 6.65 22.27
N PHE A 190 6.34 5.83 21.58
CA PHE A 190 5.08 6.29 21.00
C PHE A 190 4.10 6.76 22.07
N ASP A 191 3.98 6.01 23.18
CA ASP A 191 3.16 6.41 24.32
C ASP A 191 3.64 7.72 24.95
N GLY A 192 4.96 7.94 25.02
CA GLY A 192 5.55 9.22 25.44
C GLY A 192 5.14 10.39 24.54
N GLN A 193 5.14 10.20 23.22
CA GLN A 193 4.72 11.24 22.27
C GLN A 193 3.21 11.51 22.31
N ILE A 194 2.38 10.49 22.55
CA ILE A 194 0.95 10.66 22.80
C ILE A 194 0.75 11.50 24.07
N ALA A 195 1.44 11.18 25.16
CA ALA A 195 1.34 11.93 26.41
C ALA A 195 1.83 13.39 26.27
N ALA A 196 2.77 13.65 25.37
CA ALA A 196 3.24 14.99 25.02
C ALA A 196 2.29 15.76 24.07
N GLY A 197 1.15 15.17 23.68
CA GLY A 197 0.15 15.80 22.80
C GLY A 197 0.57 15.90 21.33
N LYS A 198 1.66 15.24 20.91
CA LYS A 198 2.16 15.29 19.53
C LYS A 198 1.24 14.60 18.52
N PHE A 199 0.33 13.77 19.01
CA PHE A 199 -0.65 13.02 18.21
C PHE A 199 -2.08 13.52 18.40
N ASP A 200 -2.30 14.64 19.10
CA ASP A 200 -3.63 15.18 19.31
C ASP A 200 -4.22 15.72 18.01
N SER A 201 -5.52 15.46 17.78
CA SER A 201 -6.19 15.92 16.58
C SER A 201 -6.56 17.39 16.67
N LYS A 202 -6.21 18.15 15.63
CA LYS A 202 -6.72 19.51 15.38
C LYS A 202 -7.99 19.50 14.50
N ALA A 203 -8.44 18.33 14.04
CA ALA A 203 -9.59 18.20 13.17
C ALA A 203 -10.90 18.22 13.96
N LEU A 204 -11.99 18.71 13.34
CA LEU A 204 -13.33 18.71 13.94
C LEU A 204 -13.85 17.31 14.29
N SER A 205 -13.33 16.28 13.63
CA SER A 205 -13.67 14.88 13.92
C SER A 205 -13.05 14.36 15.23
N GLY A 206 -12.08 15.08 15.82
CA GLY A 206 -11.30 14.62 16.96
C GLY A 206 -10.35 13.46 16.64
N LYS A 207 -10.29 13.00 15.38
CA LYS A 207 -9.45 11.88 14.95
C LYS A 207 -8.12 12.37 14.41
N SER A 208 -7.01 11.80 14.88
CA SER A 208 -5.67 12.10 14.39
C SER A 208 -5.25 11.05 13.38
N GLN A 209 -5.10 11.45 12.11
CA GLN A 209 -4.68 10.53 11.05
C GLN A 209 -3.30 9.94 11.31
N ALA A 210 -2.36 10.78 11.77
CA ALA A 210 -1.02 10.33 12.17
C ALA A 210 -1.11 9.29 13.29
N ARG A 211 -1.96 9.50 14.30
CA ARG A 211 -2.16 8.52 15.38
C ARG A 211 -2.70 7.20 14.83
N THR A 212 -3.73 7.24 13.98
CA THR A 212 -4.30 6.04 13.36
C THR A 212 -3.25 5.25 12.58
N GLN A 213 -2.38 5.92 11.82
CA GLN A 213 -1.30 5.29 11.05
C GLN A 213 -0.27 4.63 11.97
N PHE A 214 0.17 5.32 13.02
CA PHE A 214 1.15 4.80 13.98
C PHE A 214 0.59 3.64 14.81
N GLU A 215 -0.66 3.75 15.28
CA GLU A 215 -1.35 2.67 15.97
C GLU A 215 -1.45 1.44 15.07
N GLY A 216 -1.85 1.61 13.80
CA GLY A 216 -1.94 0.51 12.85
C GLY A 216 -0.58 -0.17 12.60
N ALA A 217 0.48 0.62 12.43
CA ALA A 217 1.84 0.13 12.24
C ALA A 217 2.33 -0.70 13.44
N LEU A 218 2.20 -0.16 14.65
CA LEU A 218 2.63 -0.84 15.87
C LEU A 218 1.79 -2.08 16.16
N LEU A 219 0.46 -1.96 16.09
CA LEU A 219 -0.44 -3.10 16.31
C LEU A 219 -0.22 -4.23 15.31
N SER A 220 0.09 -3.93 14.04
CA SER A 220 0.41 -4.96 13.05
C SER A 220 1.64 -5.79 13.42
N ARG A 221 2.58 -5.21 14.18
CA ARG A 221 3.75 -5.93 14.71
C ARG A 221 3.43 -6.67 16.01
N LEU A 222 2.71 -6.04 16.93
CA LEU A 222 2.29 -6.66 18.17
C LEU A 222 1.39 -7.89 17.92
N VAL A 223 0.51 -7.87 16.93
CA VAL A 223 -0.30 -9.04 16.57
C VAL A 223 0.57 -10.28 16.27
N SER A 224 1.75 -10.09 15.70
CA SER A 224 2.69 -11.18 15.41
C SER A 224 3.57 -11.56 16.61
N SER A 225 4.01 -10.58 17.41
CA SER A 225 5.00 -10.79 18.47
C SER A 225 4.42 -10.95 19.87
N ASP A 226 3.37 -10.20 20.20
CA ASP A 226 2.68 -10.17 21.50
C ASP A 226 1.19 -9.83 21.31
N PRO A 227 0.35 -10.83 20.98
CA PRO A 227 -1.08 -10.61 20.72
C PRO A 227 -1.86 -10.07 21.93
N GLU A 228 -1.40 -10.36 23.15
CA GLU A 228 -2.03 -9.86 24.37
C GLU A 228 -1.79 -8.36 24.53
N GLU A 229 -0.55 -7.92 24.28
CA GLU A 229 -0.23 -6.50 24.25
C GLU A 229 -0.97 -5.76 23.13
N ALA A 230 -1.11 -6.37 21.94
CA ALA A 230 -1.92 -5.81 20.87
C ALA A 230 -3.37 -5.57 21.31
N SER A 231 -3.97 -6.56 21.99
CA SER A 231 -5.33 -6.47 22.55
C SER A 231 -5.44 -5.38 23.60
N ARG A 232 -4.51 -5.36 24.57
CA ARG A 232 -4.46 -4.34 25.63
C ARG A 232 -4.31 -2.93 25.04
N ARG A 233 -3.42 -2.74 24.07
CA ARG A 233 -3.20 -1.45 23.41
C ARG A 233 -4.46 -0.98 22.67
N LEU A 234 -5.05 -1.84 21.84
CA LEU A 234 -6.26 -1.50 21.08
C LEU A 234 -7.44 -1.15 22.01
N SER A 235 -7.55 -1.81 23.17
CA SER A 235 -8.61 -1.54 24.15
C SER A 235 -8.55 -0.14 24.78
N LYS A 236 -7.39 0.52 24.77
CA LYS A 236 -7.22 1.90 25.26
C LYS A 236 -7.77 2.94 24.29
N LEU A 237 -8.08 2.55 23.06
CA LEU A 237 -8.65 3.44 22.05
C LEU A 237 -10.19 3.47 22.14
N PRO A 238 -10.82 4.60 21.76
CA PRO A 238 -12.28 4.66 21.63
C PRO A 238 -12.80 3.57 20.69
N GLU A 239 -13.92 2.95 21.03
CA GLU A 239 -14.46 1.77 20.31
C GLU A 239 -14.65 2.06 18.82
N GLU A 240 -15.15 3.24 18.48
CA GLU A 240 -15.40 3.71 17.11
C GLU A 240 -14.14 3.93 16.26
N GLN A 241 -12.95 3.88 16.87
CA GLN A 241 -11.66 3.99 16.17
C GLN A 241 -11.01 2.63 15.94
N ARG A 242 -11.34 1.62 16.75
CA ARG A 242 -10.68 0.30 16.72
C ARG A 242 -10.88 -0.38 15.38
N GLY A 243 -12.11 -0.39 14.88
CA GLY A 243 -12.46 -0.95 13.58
C GLY A 243 -11.76 -0.23 12.42
N GLU A 244 -11.59 1.09 12.51
CA GLU A 244 -10.89 1.89 11.48
C GLU A 244 -9.39 1.56 11.42
N ILE A 245 -8.74 1.46 12.58
CA ILE A 245 -7.31 1.12 12.67
C ILE A 245 -7.03 -0.29 12.11
N LEU A 246 -7.87 -1.27 12.45
CA LEU A 246 -7.70 -2.64 11.94
C LEU A 246 -8.04 -2.80 10.45
N LYS A 247 -8.65 -1.79 9.82
CA LYS A 247 -8.86 -1.73 8.36
C LYS A 247 -7.67 -1.10 7.62
N HIS A 248 -6.66 -0.62 8.33
CA HIS A 248 -5.50 0.02 7.72
C HIS A 248 -4.66 -0.98 6.92
N HIS A 249 -3.93 -0.48 5.92
CA HIS A 249 -3.19 -1.29 4.94
C HIS A 249 -2.18 -2.26 5.55
N GLU A 250 -1.72 -1.99 6.77
CA GLU A 250 -0.77 -2.84 7.49
C GLU A 250 -1.35 -4.22 7.79
N PHE A 251 -2.65 -4.30 8.10
CA PHE A 251 -3.33 -5.56 8.38
C PHE A 251 -3.64 -6.37 7.12
N SER A 252 -3.71 -5.72 5.97
CA SER A 252 -3.82 -6.42 4.68
C SER A 252 -2.53 -7.17 4.33
N ASN A 253 -1.40 -6.80 4.92
CA ASN A 253 -0.06 -7.38 4.66
C ASN A 253 0.41 -8.37 5.74
N LEU A 254 -0.48 -8.85 6.59
CA LEU A 254 -0.11 -9.81 7.63
C LEU A 254 0.46 -11.10 7.03
N LYS A 255 1.39 -11.71 7.76
CA LYS A 255 1.88 -13.04 7.40
C LYS A 255 0.80 -14.06 7.70
N GLU A 256 0.84 -15.16 6.96
CA GLU A 256 -0.14 -16.24 7.10
C GLU A 256 -0.23 -16.80 8.52
N ALA A 257 0.90 -16.87 9.24
CA ALA A 257 0.98 -17.32 10.63
C ALA A 257 0.23 -16.41 11.61
N ASP A 258 0.02 -15.14 11.25
CA ASP A 258 -0.54 -14.11 12.14
C ASP A 258 -2.06 -13.96 11.97
N HIS A 259 -2.65 -14.57 10.93
CA HIS A 259 -4.06 -14.40 10.60
C HIS A 259 -5.01 -14.81 11.73
N SER A 260 -4.72 -15.91 12.44
CA SER A 260 -5.57 -16.37 13.55
C SER A 260 -5.51 -15.42 14.75
N ALA A 261 -4.32 -14.86 15.04
CA ALA A 261 -4.15 -13.86 16.09
C ALA A 261 -4.88 -12.56 15.74
N PHE A 262 -4.78 -12.10 14.49
CA PHE A 262 -5.54 -10.96 13.99
C PHE A 262 -7.05 -11.17 14.10
N ALA A 263 -7.55 -12.33 13.70
CA ALA A 263 -8.99 -12.60 13.75
C ALA A 263 -9.51 -12.63 15.19
N LYS A 264 -8.73 -13.18 16.12
CA LYS A 264 -9.03 -13.11 17.57
C LYS A 264 -9.10 -11.65 18.04
N LEU A 265 -8.09 -10.84 17.71
CA LEU A 265 -8.06 -9.41 18.07
C LEU A 265 -9.30 -8.66 17.55
N VAL A 266 -9.67 -8.87 16.28
CA VAL A 266 -10.87 -8.27 15.69
C VAL A 266 -12.13 -8.67 16.46
N ARG A 267 -12.29 -9.97 16.77
CA ARG A 267 -13.48 -10.46 17.48
C ARG A 267 -13.57 -9.94 18.92
N GLU A 268 -12.45 -9.78 19.60
CA GLU A 268 -12.43 -9.31 20.99
C GLU A 268 -12.61 -7.79 21.11
N GLN A 269 -12.06 -7.02 20.16
CA GLN A 269 -11.92 -5.57 20.33
C GLN A 269 -12.82 -4.73 19.43
N VAL A 270 -13.37 -5.31 18.36
CA VAL A 270 -14.23 -4.60 17.39
C VAL A 270 -15.68 -5.01 17.55
N SER A 271 -16.59 -4.05 17.43
CA SER A 271 -18.03 -4.27 17.48
C SER A 271 -18.48 -5.29 16.42
N GLU A 272 -19.50 -6.10 16.74
CA GLU A 272 -20.00 -7.16 15.83
C GLU A 272 -20.35 -6.65 14.44
N LYS A 273 -20.85 -5.42 14.35
CA LYS A 273 -21.20 -4.75 13.11
C LYS A 273 -19.99 -4.51 12.20
N GLU A 274 -18.80 -4.28 12.76
CA GLU A 274 -17.60 -3.89 12.01
C GLU A 274 -16.61 -5.04 11.79
N ARG A 275 -16.71 -6.14 12.56
CA ARG A 275 -15.85 -7.33 12.41
C ARG A 275 -15.80 -7.87 10.97
N PRO A 276 -16.93 -8.02 10.25
CA PRO A 276 -16.89 -8.60 8.91
C PRO A 276 -16.08 -7.75 7.92
N ASP A 277 -16.15 -6.42 8.05
CA ASP A 277 -15.38 -5.50 7.22
C ASP A 277 -13.88 -5.55 7.55
N ALA A 278 -13.51 -5.62 8.83
CA ALA A 278 -12.11 -5.70 9.24
C ALA A 278 -11.46 -7.02 8.77
N LEU A 279 -12.16 -8.15 8.93
CA LEU A 279 -11.68 -9.46 8.47
C LEU A 279 -11.63 -9.60 6.94
N GLY A 280 -12.44 -8.82 6.21
CA GLY A 280 -12.47 -8.86 4.76
C GLY A 280 -11.31 -8.14 4.07
N GLN A 281 -10.59 -7.24 4.76
CA GLN A 281 -9.48 -6.49 4.14
C GLN A 281 -8.29 -7.37 3.71
N PRO A 282 -7.77 -8.29 4.56
CA PRO A 282 -6.74 -9.24 4.14
C PRO A 282 -7.20 -10.09 2.95
N ALA A 283 -8.47 -10.50 2.93
CA ALA A 283 -9.03 -11.31 1.86
C ALA A 283 -9.08 -10.59 0.51
N ALA A 284 -9.42 -9.29 0.49
CA ALA A 284 -9.39 -8.48 -0.72
C ALA A 284 -7.98 -8.49 -1.35
N LYS A 285 -6.95 -8.33 -0.52
CA LYS A 285 -5.56 -8.37 -0.97
C LYS A 285 -5.15 -9.76 -1.46
N LEU A 286 -5.43 -10.81 -0.68
CA LEU A 286 -5.14 -12.19 -1.07
C LEU A 286 -5.79 -12.56 -2.42
N ALA A 287 -7.05 -12.16 -2.62
CA ALA A 287 -7.73 -12.37 -3.90
C ALA A 287 -7.01 -11.65 -5.05
N SER A 288 -6.65 -10.38 -4.85
CA SER A 288 -5.95 -9.59 -5.87
C SER A 288 -4.58 -10.18 -6.26
N GLU A 289 -3.79 -10.61 -5.27
CA GLU A 289 -2.40 -11.03 -5.49
C GLU A 289 -2.26 -12.52 -5.81
N LYS A 290 -3.05 -13.36 -5.14
CA LYS A 290 -2.89 -14.82 -5.17
C LYS A 290 -4.14 -15.59 -5.61
N GLY A 291 -5.29 -14.93 -5.74
CA GLY A 291 -6.54 -15.53 -6.21
C GLY A 291 -7.41 -16.14 -5.10
N TYR A 292 -8.53 -16.74 -5.50
CA TYR A 292 -9.60 -17.15 -4.59
C TYR A 292 -9.27 -18.34 -3.69
N ALA A 293 -8.39 -19.25 -4.13
CA ALA A 293 -7.96 -20.40 -3.32
C ALA A 293 -7.29 -19.97 -2.00
N GLU A 294 -6.47 -18.92 -2.05
CA GLU A 294 -5.82 -18.36 -0.87
C GLU A 294 -6.80 -17.66 0.08
N VAL A 295 -7.89 -17.11 -0.45
CA VAL A 295 -8.97 -16.57 0.38
C VAL A 295 -9.72 -17.69 1.10
N THR A 296 -9.95 -18.82 0.44
CA THR A 296 -10.52 -20.01 1.09
C THR A 296 -9.64 -20.50 2.23
N ALA A 297 -8.33 -20.65 2.00
CA ALA A 297 -7.38 -21.04 3.05
C ALA A 297 -7.34 -20.03 4.20
N TYR A 298 -7.44 -18.73 3.91
CA TYR A 298 -7.56 -17.68 4.92
C TYR A 298 -8.82 -17.86 5.79
N MET A 299 -10.00 -18.05 5.17
CA MET A 299 -11.26 -18.25 5.89
C MET A 299 -11.24 -19.48 6.81
N GLU A 300 -10.58 -20.56 6.38
CA GLU A 300 -10.38 -21.76 7.20
C GLU A 300 -9.47 -21.47 8.40
N ARG A 301 -8.33 -20.80 8.16
CA ARG A 301 -7.34 -20.48 9.20
C ARG A 301 -7.87 -19.56 10.29
N VAL A 302 -8.69 -18.57 9.91
CA VAL A 302 -9.35 -17.67 10.88
C VAL A 302 -10.62 -18.25 11.47
N GLN A 303 -11.04 -19.44 11.02
CA GLN A 303 -12.30 -20.07 11.39
C GLN A 303 -13.47 -19.10 11.20
N ALA A 304 -13.59 -18.55 10.00
CA ALA A 304 -14.61 -17.56 9.68
C ALA A 304 -16.02 -18.13 9.88
N THR A 305 -16.83 -17.42 10.67
CA THR A 305 -18.27 -17.69 10.83
C THR A 305 -19.02 -17.46 9.51
N GLU A 306 -20.26 -17.94 9.40
CA GLU A 306 -21.07 -17.77 8.19
C GLU A 306 -21.23 -16.28 7.79
N ALA A 307 -21.51 -15.41 8.77
CA ALA A 307 -21.64 -13.97 8.54
C ALA A 307 -20.31 -13.33 8.09
N GLU A 308 -19.18 -13.76 8.69
CA GLU A 308 -17.84 -13.29 8.29
C GLU A 308 -17.48 -13.76 6.87
N ARG A 309 -17.81 -15.01 6.52
CA ARG A 309 -17.57 -15.58 5.18
C ARG A 309 -18.26 -14.76 4.09
N ALA A 310 -19.52 -14.38 4.27
CA ALA A 310 -20.24 -13.57 3.29
C ALA A 310 -19.58 -12.20 3.05
N ALA A 311 -19.07 -11.55 4.11
CA ALA A 311 -18.35 -10.29 3.98
C ALA A 311 -16.96 -10.46 3.35
N ILE A 312 -16.23 -11.51 3.74
CA ILE A 312 -14.93 -11.87 3.16
C ILE A 312 -15.08 -12.16 1.66
N VAL A 313 -16.09 -12.92 1.25
CA VAL A 313 -16.41 -13.21 -0.16
C VAL A 313 -16.66 -11.92 -0.95
N THR A 314 -17.48 -11.01 -0.40
CA THR A 314 -17.77 -9.73 -1.04
C THR A 314 -16.48 -8.91 -1.23
N ARG A 315 -15.63 -8.81 -0.20
CA ARG A 315 -14.37 -8.06 -0.25
C ARG A 315 -13.33 -8.67 -1.19
N ALA A 316 -13.23 -10.00 -1.22
CA ALA A 316 -12.38 -10.74 -2.13
C ALA A 316 -12.79 -10.53 -3.60
N ALA A 317 -14.09 -10.57 -3.89
CA ALA A 317 -14.62 -10.29 -5.22
C ALA A 317 -14.27 -8.87 -5.69
N GLN A 318 -14.45 -7.87 -4.82
CA GLN A 318 -14.06 -6.47 -5.10
C GLN A 318 -12.56 -6.37 -5.39
N GLY A 319 -11.70 -6.94 -4.53
CA GLY A 319 -10.25 -6.91 -4.69
C GLY A 319 -9.78 -7.55 -6.00
N ARG A 320 -10.27 -8.76 -6.31
CA ARG A 320 -9.89 -9.48 -7.54
C ARG A 320 -10.33 -8.73 -8.80
N LEU A 321 -11.61 -8.35 -8.88
CA LEU A 321 -12.13 -7.70 -10.09
C LEU A 321 -11.54 -6.31 -10.31
N SER A 322 -11.25 -5.58 -9.24
CA SER A 322 -10.52 -4.30 -9.33
C SER A 322 -9.17 -4.51 -10.01
N THR A 323 -8.34 -5.46 -9.54
CA THR A 323 -7.02 -5.73 -10.14
C THR A 323 -7.12 -6.19 -11.61
N LEU A 324 -8.08 -7.03 -11.93
CA LEU A 324 -8.31 -7.45 -13.32
C LEU A 324 -8.68 -6.25 -14.20
N ASN A 325 -9.58 -5.39 -13.73
CA ASN A 325 -10.04 -4.19 -14.45
C ASN A 325 -8.92 -3.17 -14.72
N HIS A 326 -7.88 -3.12 -13.88
CA HIS A 326 -6.69 -2.29 -14.14
C HIS A 326 -5.84 -2.82 -15.30
N SER A 327 -5.88 -4.14 -15.55
CA SER A 327 -5.05 -4.79 -16.57
C SER A 327 -5.79 -4.96 -17.90
N ALA A 328 -7.08 -5.29 -17.87
CA ALA A 328 -7.93 -5.49 -19.04
C ALA A 328 -9.42 -5.37 -18.65
N PRO A 329 -10.34 -5.13 -19.60
CA PRO A 329 -11.77 -5.21 -19.32
C PRO A 329 -12.16 -6.57 -18.74
N VAL A 330 -12.87 -6.57 -17.61
CA VAL A 330 -13.35 -7.80 -16.98
C VAL A 330 -14.39 -8.49 -17.86
N THR A 331 -14.27 -9.81 -17.99
CA THR A 331 -15.16 -10.64 -18.82
C THR A 331 -16.26 -11.32 -17.98
N SER A 332 -17.34 -11.77 -18.63
CA SER A 332 -18.37 -12.58 -17.96
C SER A 332 -17.79 -13.85 -17.37
N THR A 333 -16.83 -14.50 -18.05
CA THR A 333 -16.15 -15.71 -17.54
C THR A 333 -15.47 -15.46 -16.19
N GLN A 334 -14.81 -14.31 -16.01
CA GLN A 334 -14.16 -13.97 -14.74
C GLN A 334 -15.19 -13.71 -13.63
N ILE A 335 -16.35 -13.14 -13.98
CA ILE A 335 -17.45 -12.94 -13.03
C ILE A 335 -18.12 -14.27 -12.69
N ASP A 336 -18.30 -15.17 -13.65
CA ASP A 336 -18.86 -16.51 -13.43
C ASP A 336 -17.96 -17.37 -12.53
N GLU A 337 -16.64 -17.28 -12.71
CA GLU A 337 -15.64 -17.91 -11.82
C GLU A 337 -15.79 -17.37 -10.39
N MET A 338 -15.84 -16.04 -10.24
CA MET A 338 -16.05 -15.38 -8.95
C MET A 338 -17.35 -15.81 -8.29
N ARG A 339 -18.46 -15.84 -9.05
CA ARG A 339 -19.79 -16.24 -8.56
C ARG A 339 -19.82 -17.70 -8.12
N THR A 340 -19.20 -18.58 -8.89
CA THR A 340 -19.08 -20.01 -8.54
C THR A 340 -18.31 -20.19 -7.23
N TRP A 341 -17.19 -19.49 -7.09
CA TRP A 341 -16.42 -19.50 -5.84
C TRP A 341 -17.23 -18.91 -4.66
N ALA A 342 -17.89 -17.77 -4.87
CA ALA A 342 -18.71 -17.11 -3.85
C ALA A 342 -19.82 -18.02 -3.32
N ALA A 343 -20.55 -18.68 -4.22
CA ALA A 343 -21.62 -19.62 -3.87
C ALA A 343 -21.11 -20.83 -3.05
N ALA A 344 -19.89 -21.30 -3.34
CA ALA A 344 -19.27 -22.39 -2.59
C ALA A 344 -18.82 -21.97 -1.17
N GLN A 345 -18.41 -20.72 -0.99
CA GLN A 345 -17.86 -20.24 0.29
C GLN A 345 -18.90 -19.62 1.22
N ALA A 346 -19.92 -18.98 0.66
CA ALA A 346 -21.04 -18.38 1.37
C ALA A 346 -22.30 -18.43 0.48
N PRO A 347 -23.06 -19.54 0.52
CA PRO A 347 -24.26 -19.72 -0.31
C PRO A 347 -25.24 -18.54 -0.19
N GLY A 348 -25.71 -18.01 -1.32
CA GLY A 348 -26.63 -16.88 -1.39
C GLY A 348 -25.95 -15.50 -1.36
N SER A 349 -24.61 -15.44 -1.26
CA SER A 349 -23.87 -14.18 -1.29
C SER A 349 -23.42 -13.76 -2.70
N GLU A 350 -23.51 -14.65 -3.69
CA GLU A 350 -22.97 -14.46 -5.04
C GLU A 350 -23.53 -13.21 -5.75
N ASP A 351 -24.82 -12.93 -5.59
CA ASP A 351 -25.49 -11.80 -6.22
C ASP A 351 -25.10 -10.47 -5.58
N LYS A 352 -25.02 -10.45 -4.24
CA LYS A 352 -24.54 -9.30 -3.47
C LYS A 352 -23.06 -8.99 -3.80
N ALA A 353 -22.22 -10.03 -3.84
CA ALA A 353 -20.82 -9.92 -4.20
C ALA A 353 -20.63 -9.42 -5.63
N THR A 354 -21.45 -9.93 -6.58
CA THR A 354 -21.44 -9.49 -7.99
C THR A 354 -21.80 -8.02 -8.11
N GLY A 355 -22.93 -7.60 -7.55
CA GLY A 355 -23.37 -6.21 -7.64
C GLY A 355 -22.35 -5.25 -7.02
N ARG A 356 -21.79 -5.62 -5.86
CA ARG A 356 -20.79 -4.81 -5.17
C ARG A 356 -19.45 -4.72 -5.92
N ALA A 357 -18.94 -5.83 -6.46
CA ALA A 357 -17.69 -5.83 -7.21
C ALA A 357 -17.81 -5.03 -8.52
N LEU A 358 -18.96 -5.13 -9.21
CA LEU A 358 -19.26 -4.30 -10.38
C LEU A 358 -19.39 -2.80 -10.02
N ALA A 359 -19.94 -2.48 -8.84
CA ALA A 359 -20.04 -1.10 -8.36
C ALA A 359 -18.66 -0.45 -8.19
N ASP A 360 -17.70 -1.19 -7.62
CA ASP A 360 -16.33 -0.73 -7.42
C ASP A 360 -15.58 -0.56 -8.75
N MET A 361 -15.81 -1.47 -9.71
CA MET A 361 -15.21 -1.37 -11.06
C MET A 361 -15.72 -0.19 -11.88
N ALA A 362 -16.94 0.29 -11.59
CA ALA A 362 -17.60 1.32 -12.38
C ALA A 362 -16.83 2.65 -12.40
N GLY A 363 -15.95 2.88 -11.42
CA GLY A 363 -15.04 4.04 -11.37
C GLY A 363 -15.74 5.38 -11.13
N PHE A 364 -15.04 6.33 -10.53
CA PHE A 364 -15.61 7.64 -10.17
C PHE A 364 -15.80 8.55 -11.41
N GLU A 365 -14.84 8.58 -12.35
CA GLU A 365 -14.80 9.58 -13.43
C GLU A 365 -14.94 9.00 -14.85
N ASN A 366 -15.08 7.67 -14.97
CA ASN A 366 -15.01 7.02 -16.26
C ASN A 366 -16.39 6.49 -16.68
N GLN A 367 -17.14 7.32 -17.42
CA GLN A 367 -18.45 6.95 -17.96
C GLN A 367 -18.44 5.62 -18.74
N LYS A 368 -17.33 5.29 -19.42
CA LYS A 368 -17.21 4.01 -20.14
C LYS A 368 -17.10 2.82 -19.18
N GLN A 369 -16.36 2.95 -18.08
CA GLN A 369 -16.29 1.92 -17.03
C GLN A 369 -17.66 1.74 -16.38
N PHE A 370 -18.36 2.84 -16.07
CA PHE A 370 -19.72 2.76 -15.54
C PHE A 370 -20.67 2.04 -16.49
N ALA A 371 -20.71 2.43 -17.77
CA ALA A 371 -21.60 1.82 -18.77
C ALA A 371 -21.35 0.31 -18.93
N ASN A 372 -20.09 -0.11 -18.94
CA ASN A 372 -19.72 -1.52 -19.03
C ASN A 372 -20.16 -2.30 -17.78
N ALA A 373 -19.87 -1.77 -16.58
CA ALA A 373 -20.27 -2.40 -15.33
C ALA A 373 -21.80 -2.46 -15.16
N ALA A 374 -22.50 -1.38 -15.53
CA ALA A 374 -23.97 -1.30 -15.57
C ALA A 374 -24.59 -2.34 -16.50
N LYS A 375 -24.02 -2.53 -17.69
CA LYS A 375 -24.46 -3.55 -18.65
C LYS A 375 -24.32 -4.95 -18.05
N LEU A 376 -23.17 -5.26 -17.45
CA LEU A 376 -22.94 -6.55 -16.80
C LEU A 376 -23.90 -6.76 -15.62
N ALA A 377 -24.12 -5.74 -14.78
CA ALA A 377 -25.05 -5.81 -13.65
C ALA A 377 -26.49 -6.11 -14.13
N GLY A 378 -26.93 -5.45 -15.20
CA GLY A 378 -28.23 -5.72 -15.81
C GLY A 378 -28.34 -7.13 -16.43
N GLN A 379 -27.27 -7.63 -17.04
CA GLN A 379 -27.22 -8.99 -17.60
C GLN A 379 -27.36 -10.05 -16.51
N TYR A 380 -26.59 -9.95 -15.41
CA TYR A 380 -26.67 -10.90 -14.29
C TYR A 380 -27.99 -10.79 -13.52
N HIS A 381 -28.54 -9.58 -13.36
CA HIS A 381 -29.88 -9.40 -12.82
C HIS A 381 -30.95 -10.08 -13.68
N GLY A 382 -30.86 -9.92 -15.01
CA GLY A 382 -31.79 -10.55 -15.94
C GLY A 382 -31.73 -12.09 -15.91
N SER A 383 -30.53 -12.67 -15.78
CA SER A 383 -30.35 -14.13 -15.77
C SER A 383 -30.74 -14.79 -14.45
N THR A 384 -30.46 -14.15 -13.32
CA THR A 384 -30.74 -14.69 -11.98
C THR A 384 -32.14 -14.33 -11.48
N GLY A 385 -32.66 -13.19 -11.93
CA GLY A 385 -33.87 -12.59 -11.41
C GLY A 385 -33.75 -12.01 -10.00
N ASN A 386 -32.53 -11.90 -9.45
CA ASN A 386 -32.30 -11.41 -8.09
C ASN A 386 -31.97 -9.92 -8.07
N ASP A 387 -32.85 -9.13 -7.46
CA ASP A 387 -32.71 -7.67 -7.31
C ASP A 387 -31.50 -7.25 -6.45
N GLU A 388 -30.88 -8.18 -5.71
CA GLU A 388 -29.71 -7.88 -4.88
C GLU A 388 -28.51 -7.35 -5.70
N ILE A 389 -28.35 -7.83 -6.96
CA ILE A 389 -27.28 -7.36 -7.85
C ILE A 389 -27.44 -5.86 -8.13
N LEU A 390 -28.63 -5.43 -8.55
CA LEU A 390 -28.87 -4.03 -8.91
C LEU A 390 -28.89 -3.12 -7.69
N THR A 391 -29.50 -3.56 -6.59
CA THR A 391 -29.55 -2.76 -5.36
C THR A 391 -28.14 -2.48 -4.82
N THR A 392 -27.27 -3.49 -4.77
CA THR A 392 -25.88 -3.29 -4.34
C THR A 392 -25.00 -2.56 -5.36
N PHE A 393 -25.22 -2.77 -6.66
CA PHE A 393 -24.55 -2.00 -7.70
C PHE A 393 -24.85 -0.50 -7.59
N LEU A 394 -26.12 -0.15 -7.38
CA LEU A 394 -26.61 1.23 -7.27
C LEU A 394 -26.24 1.92 -5.95
N ASP A 395 -25.78 1.17 -4.95
CA ASP A 395 -25.16 1.73 -3.74
C ASP A 395 -23.75 2.27 -3.96
N GLY A 396 -23.14 1.92 -5.10
CA GLY A 396 -21.84 2.44 -5.51
C GLY A 396 -21.84 3.94 -5.72
N TRP A 397 -20.71 4.58 -5.42
CA TRP A 397 -20.55 6.02 -5.60
C TRP A 397 -20.72 6.44 -7.07
N ALA A 398 -20.20 5.64 -8.01
CA ALA A 398 -20.28 5.89 -9.44
C ALA A 398 -21.73 6.04 -9.95
N ALA A 399 -22.69 5.32 -9.34
CA ALA A 399 -24.10 5.42 -9.70
C ALA A 399 -24.66 6.82 -9.41
N ARG A 400 -24.22 7.47 -8.33
CA ARG A 400 -24.66 8.82 -7.95
C ARG A 400 -24.22 9.88 -8.95
N SER A 401 -23.10 9.65 -9.62
CA SER A 401 -22.55 10.52 -10.67
C SER A 401 -23.16 10.23 -12.05
N ASN A 402 -23.75 9.04 -12.24
CA ASN A 402 -24.40 8.61 -13.48
C ASN A 402 -25.91 8.44 -13.26
N LYS A 403 -26.58 9.52 -12.82
CA LYS A 403 -27.97 9.48 -12.31
C LYS A 403 -28.97 8.91 -13.31
N GLU A 404 -28.93 9.32 -14.57
CA GLU A 404 -29.92 8.90 -15.57
C GLU A 404 -29.84 7.40 -15.85
N ALA A 405 -28.66 6.89 -16.15
CA ALA A 405 -28.42 5.46 -16.35
C ALA A 405 -28.74 4.65 -15.08
N SER A 406 -28.45 5.21 -13.90
CA SER A 406 -28.77 4.57 -12.61
C SER A 406 -30.28 4.49 -12.34
N ARG A 407 -31.06 5.50 -12.74
CA ARG A 407 -32.53 5.45 -12.66
C ARG A 407 -33.11 4.39 -13.60
N GLU A 408 -32.57 4.26 -14.81
CA GLU A 408 -32.99 3.21 -15.75
C GLU A 408 -32.74 1.82 -15.18
N LEU A 409 -31.56 1.59 -14.60
CA LEU A 409 -31.25 0.33 -13.91
C LEU A 409 -32.16 0.11 -12.69
N ALA A 410 -32.38 1.13 -11.87
CA ALA A 410 -33.28 1.02 -10.71
C ALA A 410 -34.69 0.61 -11.13
N GLY A 411 -35.18 1.09 -12.28
CA GLY A 411 -36.48 0.70 -12.84
C GLY A 411 -36.62 -0.79 -13.16
N LYS A 412 -35.50 -1.52 -13.32
CA LYS A 412 -35.49 -2.97 -13.60
C LYS A 412 -35.67 -3.82 -12.33
N ILE A 413 -35.54 -3.22 -11.13
CA ILE A 413 -35.76 -3.90 -9.85
C ILE A 413 -37.24 -4.30 -9.73
N ARG A 414 -37.49 -5.59 -9.46
CA ARG A 414 -38.83 -6.18 -9.41
C ARG A 414 -39.56 -5.81 -8.12
N ASP A 415 -38.87 -5.93 -6.98
CA ASP A 415 -39.38 -5.55 -5.67
C ASP A 415 -39.65 -4.04 -5.61
N GLU A 416 -40.90 -3.69 -5.37
CA GLU A 416 -41.36 -2.30 -5.42
C GLU A 416 -40.72 -1.42 -4.33
N LYS A 417 -40.47 -1.98 -3.15
CA LYS A 417 -39.86 -1.25 -2.04
C LYS A 417 -38.38 -0.99 -2.34
N LYS A 418 -37.64 -2.02 -2.76
CA LYS A 418 -36.23 -1.91 -3.18
C LYS A 418 -36.08 -0.94 -4.36
N ARG A 419 -36.97 -0.99 -5.35
CA ARG A 419 -36.99 -0.07 -6.50
C ARG A 419 -37.18 1.37 -6.06
N THR A 420 -38.18 1.61 -5.20
CA THR A 420 -38.47 2.95 -4.67
C THR A 420 -37.29 3.50 -3.88
N ASP A 421 -36.69 2.71 -3.00
CA ASP A 421 -35.55 3.13 -2.20
C ASP A 421 -34.29 3.36 -3.04
N ALA A 422 -34.09 2.60 -4.12
CA ALA A 422 -33.03 2.87 -5.09
C ALA A 422 -33.26 4.19 -5.85
N LEU A 423 -34.49 4.44 -6.32
CA LEU A 423 -34.82 5.67 -7.07
C LEU A 423 -34.66 6.95 -6.23
N LYS A 424 -34.98 6.91 -4.94
CA LYS A 424 -34.79 8.06 -4.01
C LYS A 424 -33.34 8.55 -3.97
N LYS A 425 -32.35 7.67 -4.18
CA LYS A 425 -30.92 8.02 -4.15
C LYS A 425 -30.50 8.90 -5.33
N PHE A 426 -31.33 8.96 -6.38
CA PHE A 426 -31.03 9.66 -7.62
C PHE A 426 -32.02 10.78 -7.93
N GLN A 427 -32.92 11.13 -7.01
CA GLN A 427 -33.67 12.39 -7.06
C GLN A 427 -32.69 13.54 -6.75
#